data_AF-A0A162TXU6-F1
#
_entry.id   AF-A0A162TXU6-F1
#
_cell.length_a   1.000
_cell.length_b   1.000
_cell.length_c   1.000
_cell.angle_alpha   90.00
_cell.angle_beta   90.00
_cell.angle_gamma   90.00
#
_symmetry.space_group_name_H-M   'P 1'
#
loop_
_entity.id
_entity.type
_entity.pdbx_description
1 polymer ?
#
loop_
_entity_poly.entity_id
_entity_poly.type
_entity_poly.pdbx_seq_one_letter_code
_entity_poly.pdbx_strand_id
1 'polypeptide(L)'
;RMLEDPEIQELISWSRSGDLFSVANPTVFSKIVLPQYFKHNNWQSFVRQLNMYGFHKVNDMIHSNLTNETQTWEFRHPHFRRGAVDDLQNIKRK
;
A
#
# COMPACT_ATOMS: atom_id res chain seq x y z
N ARG A 1 9.87 -4.32 -5.66
CA ARG A 1 10.60 -4.85 -4.48
C ARG A 1 9.74 -4.89 -3.23
N MET A 2 9.29 -3.78 -2.63
CA MET A 2 8.48 -3.82 -1.39
C MET A 2 7.22 -4.71 -1.48
N LEU A 3 6.48 -4.67 -2.59
CA LEU A 3 5.28 -5.50 -2.81
C LEU A 3 5.59 -6.93 -3.32
N GLU A 4 6.86 -7.25 -3.53
CA GLU A 4 7.34 -8.54 -4.04
C GLU A 4 8.14 -9.30 -2.98
N ASP A 5 8.29 -8.71 -1.79
CA ASP A 5 9.08 -9.24 -0.69
C ASP A 5 8.22 -10.23 0.13
N PRO A 6 8.56 -11.54 0.13
CA PRO A 6 7.80 -12.55 0.84
C PRO A 6 7.80 -12.37 2.36
N GLU A 7 8.82 -11.73 2.93
CA GLU A 7 8.96 -11.57 4.39
C GLU A 7 7.95 -10.58 4.97
N ILE A 8 7.46 -9.65 4.15
CA ILE A 8 6.50 -8.61 4.55
C ILE A 8 5.15 -8.73 3.86
N GLN A 9 4.92 -9.81 3.12
CA GLN A 9 3.71 -10.01 2.31
C GLN A 9 2.42 -10.01 3.14
N GLU A 10 2.49 -10.39 4.41
CA GLU A 10 1.36 -10.33 5.35
C GLU A 10 0.95 -8.88 5.69
N LEU A 11 1.88 -7.94 5.62
CA LEU A 11 1.66 -6.53 5.98
C LEU A 11 1.44 -5.65 4.76
N ILE A 12 2.01 -6.00 3.61
CA ILE A 12 1.79 -5.29 2.35
C ILE A 12 1.82 -6.25 1.17
N SER A 13 0.77 -6.25 0.35
CA SER A 13 0.70 -7.15 -0.81
C SER A 13 -0.12 -6.58 -1.96
N TRP A 14 0.12 -7.10 -3.16
CA TRP A 14 -0.75 -6.87 -4.31
C TRP A 14 -2.10 -7.56 -4.12
N SER A 15 -3.17 -6.97 -4.67
CA SER A 15 -4.41 -7.69 -4.90
C SER A 15 -4.20 -8.88 -5.84
N ARG A 16 -5.16 -9.81 -5.84
CA ARG A 16 -5.13 -10.95 -6.78
C ARG A 16 -5.05 -10.49 -8.23
N SER A 17 -5.78 -9.44 -8.59
CA SER A 17 -5.77 -8.80 -9.92
C SER A 17 -4.51 -7.97 -10.19
N GLY A 18 -3.78 -7.54 -9.16
CA GLY A 18 -2.54 -6.76 -9.30
C GLY A 18 -2.74 -5.31 -9.70
N ASP A 19 -3.95 -4.76 -9.56
CA ASP A 19 -4.32 -3.38 -9.90
C ASP A 19 -4.41 -2.44 -8.68
N LEU A 20 -4.29 -3.00 -7.48
CA LEU A 20 -4.22 -2.29 -6.21
C LEU A 20 -3.30 -3.04 -5.25
N PHE A 21 -2.87 -2.36 -4.19
CA PHE A 21 -2.16 -2.99 -3.08
C PHE A 21 -2.87 -2.72 -1.75
N SER A 22 -2.75 -3.67 -0.83
CA SER A 22 -3.29 -3.59 0.51
C SER A 22 -2.16 -3.44 1.53
N VAL A 23 -2.45 -2.72 2.61
CA VAL A 23 -1.60 -2.60 3.79
C VAL A 23 -2.41 -3.07 4.99
N ALA A 24 -2.07 -4.23 5.52
CA ALA A 24 -2.70 -4.76 6.73
C ALA A 24 -2.05 -4.17 7.97
N ASN A 25 -2.87 -3.86 8.98
CA ASN A 25 -2.43 -3.33 10.27
C ASN A 25 -1.40 -2.19 10.14
N PRO A 26 -1.84 -0.97 9.76
CA PRO A 26 -0.96 0.18 9.54
C PRO A 26 -0.01 0.46 10.70
N THR A 27 -0.40 0.15 11.94
CA THR A 27 0.44 0.30 13.14
C THR A 27 1.66 -0.63 13.10
N VAL A 28 1.45 -1.92 12.79
CA VAL A 28 2.55 -2.91 12.71
C VAL A 28 3.40 -2.65 11.47
N PHE A 29 2.76 -2.43 10.31
CA PHE A 29 3.43 -2.06 9.07
C PHE A 29 4.36 -0.86 9.27
N SER A 30 3.88 0.17 9.96
CA SER A 30 4.66 1.39 10.23
C SER A 30 5.90 1.12 11.06
N LYS A 31 5.82 0.23 12.05
CA LYS A 31 6.95 -0.09 12.93
C LYS A 31 7.97 -1.02 12.28
N ILE A 32 7.51 -2.01 11.52
CA ILE A 32 8.37 -3.08 11.01
C ILE A 32 8.88 -2.77 9.61
N VAL A 33 7.99 -2.32 8.71
CA VAL A 33 8.29 -2.24 7.28
C VAL A 33 8.83 -0.87 6.90
N LEU A 34 8.20 0.22 7.36
CA LEU A 34 8.63 1.57 6.94
C LEU A 34 10.11 1.88 7.21
N PRO A 35 10.72 1.52 8.37
CA PRO A 35 12.15 1.76 8.60
C PRO A 35 13.11 1.03 7.65
N GLN A 36 12.66 -0.06 7.01
CA GLN A 36 13.47 -0.83 6.06
C GLN A 36 13.55 -0.15 4.69
N TYR A 37 12.50 0.59 4.33
CA TYR A 37 12.34 1.22 3.00
C TYR A 37 12.44 2.75 3.03
N PHE A 38 12.23 3.37 4.19
CA PHE A 38 12.17 4.81 4.40
C PHE A 38 12.95 5.21 5.67
N LYS A 39 13.37 6.48 5.74
CA LYS A 39 14.09 7.04 6.90
C LYS A 39 13.17 7.41 8.09
N HIS A 40 11.96 6.85 8.14
CA HIS A 40 10.97 7.10 9.18
C HIS A 40 10.02 5.90 9.34
N ASN A 41 9.32 5.83 10.46
CA ASN A 41 8.23 4.87 10.71
C ASN A 41 6.83 5.52 10.69
N ASN A 42 6.70 6.73 10.15
CA ASN A 42 5.45 7.48 10.21
C ASN A 42 4.47 7.08 9.09
N TRP A 43 3.34 6.47 9.47
CA TRP A 43 2.23 6.13 8.58
C TRP A 43 1.76 7.33 7.73
N GLN A 44 1.58 8.49 8.35
CA GLN A 44 1.05 9.66 7.66
C GLN A 44 2.02 10.21 6.61
N SER A 45 3.33 10.04 6.82
CA SER A 45 4.34 10.38 5.82
C SER A 45 4.28 9.43 4.62
N PHE A 46 4.05 8.13 4.84
CA PHE A 46 3.80 7.17 3.77
C PHE A 46 2.52 7.51 2.98
N VAL A 47 1.41 7.76 3.66
CA VAL A 47 0.14 8.17 3.03
C VAL A 47 0.31 9.48 2.27
N ARG A 48 1.07 10.45 2.80
CA ARG A 48 1.37 11.69 2.10
C ARG A 48 2.11 11.44 0.79
N GLN A 49 3.11 10.56 0.78
CA GLN A 49 3.81 10.19 -0.45
C GLN A 49 2.85 9.59 -1.47
N LEU A 50 2.00 8.64 -1.06
CA LEU A 50 0.96 8.08 -1.93
C LEU A 50 0.07 9.17 -2.55
N ASN A 51 -0.42 10.10 -1.73
CA ASN A 51 -1.26 11.21 -2.20
C ASN A 51 -0.51 12.14 -3.17
N MET A 52 0.77 12.42 -2.93
CA MET A 52 1.61 13.25 -3.80
C MET A 52 1.83 12.60 -5.18
N TYR A 53 1.82 11.28 -5.27
CA TYR A 53 1.90 10.52 -6.52
C TYR A 53 0.52 10.13 -7.08
N GLY A 54 -0.57 10.67 -6.53
CA GLY A 54 -1.92 10.48 -7.08
C GLY A 54 -2.55 9.11 -6.76
N PHE A 55 -2.02 8.37 -5.80
CA PHE A 55 -2.70 7.17 -5.31
C PHE A 55 -3.97 7.55 -4.56
N HIS A 56 -5.01 6.73 -4.70
CA HIS A 56 -6.28 6.92 -4.02
C HIS A 56 -6.60 5.71 -3.13
N LYS A 57 -7.09 5.99 -1.92
CA LYS A 57 -7.61 4.95 -1.03
C LYS A 57 -8.90 4.38 -1.61
N VAL A 58 -9.01 3.06 -1.67
CA VAL A 58 -10.25 2.35 -2.02
C VAL A 58 -11.03 2.08 -0.73
N ASN A 59 -12.33 2.38 -0.71
CA ASN A 59 -13.10 2.57 0.52
C ASN A 59 -13.46 1.26 1.26
N ASP A 60 -13.50 1.34 2.59
CA ASP A 60 -13.49 0.28 3.64
C ASP A 60 -14.76 -0.59 3.80
N MET A 61 -15.79 -0.45 2.95
CA MET A 61 -17.16 -0.85 3.35
C MET A 61 -17.47 -2.35 3.43
N ILE A 62 -16.60 -3.25 2.96
CA ILE A 62 -16.92 -4.69 2.91
C ILE A 62 -16.27 -5.48 4.06
N HIS A 63 -15.15 -5.01 4.62
CA HIS A 63 -14.42 -5.78 5.65
C HIS A 63 -14.70 -5.33 7.09
N SER A 64 -15.33 -4.18 7.31
CA SER A 64 -15.55 -3.64 8.67
C SER A 64 -16.69 -4.30 9.46
N ASN A 65 -17.53 -5.14 8.85
CA ASN A 65 -18.81 -5.53 9.45
C ASN A 65 -18.92 -6.96 9.99
N LEU A 66 -17.86 -7.80 10.00
CA LEU A 66 -18.04 -9.17 10.49
C LEU A 66 -17.01 -9.76 11.45
N THR A 67 -15.84 -9.14 11.67
CA THR A 67 -14.82 -9.77 12.53
C THR A 67 -13.92 -8.71 13.18
N ASN A 68 -13.36 -9.02 14.35
CA ASN A 68 -12.32 -8.27 15.07
C ASN A 68 -10.99 -8.21 14.27
N GLU A 69 -11.06 -8.10 12.94
CA GLU A 69 -9.95 -8.26 12.02
C GLU A 69 -9.31 -6.91 11.71
N THR A 70 -8.03 -6.83 12.06
CA THR A 70 -6.99 -5.92 11.56
C THR A 70 -7.42 -4.98 10.42
N GLN A 71 -7.51 -3.69 10.74
CA GLN A 71 -7.72 -2.60 9.80
C GLN A 71 -6.80 -2.75 8.58
N THR A 72 -7.38 -2.88 7.39
CA THR A 72 -6.65 -3.03 6.12
C THR A 72 -6.91 -1.82 5.24
N TRP A 73 -5.85 -1.22 4.69
CA TRP A 73 -5.94 -0.05 3.84
C TRP A 73 -5.55 -0.41 2.41
N GLU A 74 -6.43 -0.15 1.47
CA GLU A 74 -6.19 -0.43 0.05
C GLU A 74 -5.95 0.86 -0.73
N PHE A 75 -4.97 0.82 -1.63
CA PHE A 75 -4.61 1.95 -2.47
C PHE A 75 -4.47 1.52 -3.92
N ARG A 76 -4.88 2.38 -4.84
CA ARG A 76 -4.73 2.17 -6.28
C ARG A 76 -4.20 3.40 -6.98
N HIS A 77 -3.54 3.17 -8.11
CA HIS A 77 -3.21 4.17 -9.10
C HIS A 77 -3.35 3.55 -10.50
N PRO A 78 -3.94 4.24 -11.51
CA PRO A 78 -4.19 3.66 -12.83
C PRO A 78 -2.94 3.05 -13.50
N HIS A 79 -1.78 3.67 -13.27
CA HIS A 79 -0.48 3.29 -13.83
C HIS A 79 0.42 2.50 -12.87
N PHE A 80 -0.11 2.04 -11.73
CA PHE A 80 0.62 1.21 -10.78
C PHE A 80 0.03 -0.19 -10.76
N ARG A 81 0.61 -1.11 -11.54
CA ARG A 81 0.12 -2.48 -11.70
C ARG A 81 1.26 -3.49 -11.58
N ARG A 82 0.96 -4.66 -11.03
CA ARG A 82 1.93 -5.76 -10.89
C ARG A 82 2.46 -6.17 -12.27
N GLY A 83 3.78 -6.16 -12.43
CA GLY A 83 4.46 -6.54 -13.67
C GLY A 83 4.53 -5.44 -14.75
N ALA A 84 3.78 -4.34 -14.61
CA ALA A 84 3.78 -3.24 -15.58
C ALA A 84 4.79 -2.14 -15.20
N VAL A 85 6.08 -2.51 -15.14
CA VAL A 85 7.15 -1.59 -14.68
C VAL A 85 7.28 -0.37 -15.60
N ASP A 86 7.09 -0.54 -16.90
CA ASP A 86 7.17 0.56 -17.87
C ASP A 86 6.07 1.62 -17.69
N ASP A 87 4.94 1.25 -17.07
CA ASP A 87 3.83 2.19 -16.82
C ASP A 87 4.14 3.14 -15.65
N LEU A 88 5.13 2.80 -14.81
CA LEU A 88 5.56 3.65 -13.70
C LEU A 88 6.06 5.02 -14.16
N GLN A 89 6.51 5.15 -15.40
CA GLN A 89 6.92 6.44 -15.97
C GLN A 89 5.77 7.46 -16.02
N ASN A 90 4.51 6.99 -16.03
CA ASN A 90 3.31 7.82 -16.06
C ASN A 90 2.89 8.30 -14.66
N ILE A 91 3.52 7.81 -13.59
CA ILE A 91 3.29 8.25 -12.22
C ILE A 91 4.16 9.48 -11.94
N LYS A 92 3.55 10.67 -11.94
CA LYS A 92 4.24 11.93 -11.67
C LYS A 92 3.83 12.50 -10.32
N ARG A 93 4.80 13.10 -9.66
CA ARG A 93 4.57 13.88 -8.44
C ARG A 93 3.78 15.15 -8.81
N LYS A 94 2.73 15.45 -8.05
CA LYS A 94 2.00 16.72 -8.09
C LYS A 94 2.78 17.86 -7.46
#